data_AF-A0A7C1YTD8-F1
#
_entry.id   AF-A0A7C1YTD8-F1
#
_cell.length_a   1.000
_cell.length_b   1.000
_cell.length_c   1.000
_cell.angle_alpha   90.00
_cell.angle_beta   90.00
_cell.angle_gamma   90.00
#
_symmetry.space_group_name_H-M   'P 1'
#
loop_
_entity.id
_entity.type
_entity.pdbx_description
1 polymer ?
#
loop_
_entity_poly.entity_id
_entity_poly.type
_entity_poly.pdbx_seq_one_letter_code
_entity_poly.pdbx_strand_id
1 'polypeptide(L)'
;MIQLSKQDEESPSQIIVSELMVLANALVAQYFAEKGIPAIYRTQGEPRAEDRPASSDSVLFQKYRQRRLLSRAELSVEPLRHCSVGVSCYTTITSPIRRYLDLVMQRQLKTYLEKSEPFYTQEQLQDVINRIQEPQSNAMFIRRTWTRYWILKYLEQEDITVTEALVLDKGTRFYKLLLPDFMLEVNMKSDPKLDIQPGDTIKIRIERVNPREDILRVTLC
;
A
#
# COMPACT_ATOMS: atom_id res chain seq x y z
N MET A 1 -7.15 -25.05 -11.97
CA MET A 1 -7.62 -23.87 -12.72
C MET A 1 -7.47 -22.66 -11.81
N ILE A 2 -6.86 -21.59 -12.30
CA ILE A 2 -6.64 -20.34 -11.55
C ILE A 2 -7.94 -19.54 -11.60
N GLN A 3 -8.35 -18.96 -10.47
CA GLN A 3 -9.54 -18.11 -10.36
C GLN A 3 -9.18 -16.80 -9.69
N LEU A 4 -9.76 -15.70 -10.16
CA LEU A 4 -9.68 -14.40 -9.53
C LEU A 4 -11.00 -14.09 -8.83
N SER A 5 -10.92 -13.60 -7.60
CA SER A 5 -12.07 -13.18 -6.82
C SER A 5 -11.81 -11.81 -6.22
N LYS A 6 -12.79 -10.92 -6.30
CA LYS A 6 -12.77 -9.66 -5.55
C LYS A 6 -13.05 -9.97 -4.08
N GLN A 7 -12.15 -9.54 -3.19
CA GLN A 7 -12.42 -9.56 -1.77
C GLN A 7 -13.10 -8.25 -1.38
N ASP A 8 -14.21 -8.37 -0.65
CA ASP A 8 -14.78 -7.24 0.07
C ASP A 8 -13.94 -7.04 1.34
N GLU A 9 -13.30 -5.88 1.47
CA GLU A 9 -12.56 -5.46 2.67
C GLU A 9 -13.40 -4.56 3.58
N GLU A 10 -14.63 -4.22 3.18
CA GLU A 10 -15.53 -3.31 3.90
C GLU A 10 -16.75 -4.04 4.48
N SER A 11 -16.67 -5.36 4.67
CA SER A 11 -17.72 -6.08 5.38
C SER A 11 -17.82 -5.62 6.85
N PRO A 12 -19.00 -5.67 7.49
CA PRO A 12 -19.16 -5.20 8.87
C PRO A 12 -18.20 -5.83 9.87
N SER A 13 -17.88 -7.13 9.71
CA SER A 13 -16.94 -7.83 10.58
C SER A 13 -15.50 -7.33 10.42
N GLN A 14 -15.06 -7.06 9.19
CA GLN A 14 -13.75 -6.51 8.92
C GLN A 14 -13.62 -5.08 9.45
N ILE A 15 -14.65 -4.25 9.28
CA ILE A 15 -14.69 -2.88 9.80
C ILE A 15 -14.56 -2.89 11.33
N ILE A 16 -15.37 -3.70 12.02
CA ILE A 16 -15.31 -3.78 13.49
C ILE A 16 -13.91 -4.18 13.96
N VAL A 17 -13.34 -5.21 13.34
CA VAL A 17 -11.99 -5.67 13.70
C VAL A 17 -10.96 -4.59 13.39
N SER A 18 -10.99 -3.94 12.22
CA SER A 18 -10.01 -2.92 11.85
C SER A 18 -10.06 -1.72 12.78
N GLU A 19 -11.25 -1.22 13.12
CA GLU A 19 -11.43 -0.08 14.03
C GLU A 19 -10.92 -0.40 15.43
N LEU A 20 -11.21 -1.60 15.97
CA LEU A 20 -10.68 -2.02 17.27
C LEU A 20 -9.15 -2.15 17.26
N MET A 21 -8.57 -2.63 16.15
CA MET A 21 -7.11 -2.72 16.03
C MET A 21 -6.48 -1.33 15.95
N VAL A 22 -7.06 -0.40 15.20
CA VAL A 22 -6.60 0.99 15.11
C VAL A 22 -6.68 1.66 16.47
N LEU A 23 -7.81 1.50 17.18
CA LEU A 23 -7.99 2.06 18.53
C LEU A 23 -6.94 1.53 19.51
N ALA A 24 -6.74 0.21 19.60
CA ALA A 24 -5.76 -0.37 20.52
C ALA A 24 -4.33 0.11 20.22
N ASN A 25 -3.95 0.16 18.95
CA ASN A 25 -2.66 0.67 18.50
C ASN A 25 -2.46 2.16 18.82
N ALA A 26 -3.50 2.98 18.65
CA ALA A 26 -3.46 4.41 18.95
C ALA A 26 -3.34 4.67 20.47
N LEU A 27 -4.13 3.97 21.29
CA LEU A 27 -4.10 4.11 22.75
C LEU A 27 -2.75 3.74 23.34
N VAL A 28 -2.14 2.65 22.87
CA VAL A 28 -0.78 2.27 23.33
C VAL A 28 0.26 3.28 22.88
N ALA A 29 0.15 3.82 21.66
CA ALA A 29 1.05 4.88 21.19
C ALA A 29 0.94 6.14 22.05
N GLN A 30 -0.28 6.56 22.38
CA GLN A 30 -0.54 7.70 23.26
C GLN A 30 0.02 7.45 24.66
N TYR A 31 -0.22 6.26 25.22
CA TYR A 31 0.33 5.88 26.52
C TYR A 31 1.87 5.96 26.56
N PHE A 32 2.56 5.45 25.53
CA PHE A 32 4.01 5.57 25.43
C PHE A 32 4.46 7.02 25.35
N ALA A 33 3.81 7.84 24.52
CA ALA A 33 4.15 9.24 24.35
C ALA A 33 3.95 10.05 25.64
N GLU A 34 2.80 9.89 26.32
CA GLU A 34 2.47 10.60 27.56
C GLU A 34 3.41 10.26 28.72
N LYS A 35 3.89 9.02 28.78
CA LYS A 35 4.81 8.54 29.81
C LYS A 35 6.28 8.71 29.45
N GLY A 36 6.60 9.23 28.25
CA GLY A 36 7.97 9.35 27.77
C GLY A 36 8.68 8.00 27.61
N ILE A 37 7.94 6.94 27.30
CA ILE A 37 8.48 5.59 27.13
C ILE A 37 9.03 5.47 25.70
N PRO A 38 10.29 5.04 25.51
CA PRO A 38 10.82 4.77 24.17
C PRO A 38 9.96 3.75 23.44
N ALA A 39 9.55 4.07 22.20
CA ALA A 39 8.70 3.23 21.38
C ALA A 39 9.00 3.42 19.89
N ILE A 40 8.53 2.48 19.07
CA ILE A 40 8.56 2.59 17.61
C ILE A 40 7.16 3.03 17.16
N TYR A 41 7.10 4.15 16.48
CA TYR A 41 5.90 4.69 15.88
C TYR A 41 5.89 4.45 14.39
N ARG A 42 4.68 4.33 13.83
CA ARG A 42 4.43 4.37 12.40
C ARG A 42 3.83 5.73 12.09
N THR A 43 4.59 6.53 11.36
CA THR A 43 4.29 7.94 11.12
C THR A 43 4.00 8.14 9.64
N GLN A 44 3.23 9.19 9.33
CA GLN A 44 2.94 9.55 7.96
C GLN A 44 2.64 11.04 7.91
N GLY A 45 3.47 11.78 7.17
CA GLY A 45 3.31 13.21 6.96
C GLY A 45 2.04 13.57 6.19
N GLU A 46 1.79 14.87 6.07
CA GLU A 46 0.63 15.39 5.36
C GLU A 46 0.65 15.00 3.87
N PRO A 47 -0.52 14.92 3.23
CA PRO A 47 -0.60 14.75 1.78
C PRO A 47 0.10 15.92 1.07
N ARG A 48 0.75 15.60 -0.04
CA ARG A 48 1.36 16.60 -0.93
C ARG A 48 0.27 17.39 -1.64
N ALA A 49 0.60 18.62 -2.01
CA ALA A 49 -0.23 19.41 -2.92
C ALA A 49 -0.35 18.70 -4.28
N GLU A 50 -1.47 18.92 -4.96
CA GLU A 50 -1.70 18.36 -6.29
C GLU A 50 -1.11 19.25 -7.37
N ASP A 51 -0.10 18.76 -8.09
CA ASP A 51 0.62 19.55 -9.08
C ASP A 51 -0.06 19.61 -10.46
N ARG A 52 -0.96 18.66 -10.77
CA ARG A 52 -1.53 18.48 -12.13
C ARG A 52 -3.01 18.08 -12.10
N PRO A 53 -3.93 18.94 -11.68
CA PRO A 53 -5.34 18.57 -11.52
C PRO A 53 -5.90 17.98 -12.82
N ALA A 54 -6.62 16.87 -12.70
CA ALA A 54 -7.39 16.29 -13.80
C ALA A 54 -8.70 15.76 -13.21
N SER A 55 -9.82 16.08 -13.84
CA SER A 55 -11.14 15.63 -13.43
C SER A 55 -11.65 14.53 -14.36
N SER A 56 -12.22 13.50 -13.77
CA SER A 56 -12.95 12.44 -14.47
C SER A 56 -14.03 11.94 -13.53
N ASP A 57 -15.15 11.49 -14.09
CA ASP A 57 -16.25 10.88 -13.33
C ASP A 57 -15.89 9.48 -12.80
N SER A 58 -14.78 8.90 -13.27
CA SER A 58 -14.29 7.61 -12.78
C SER A 58 -13.86 7.69 -11.32
N VAL A 59 -14.62 7.02 -10.45
CA VAL A 59 -14.30 6.87 -9.02
C VAL A 59 -12.91 6.26 -8.81
N LEU A 60 -12.52 5.28 -9.63
CA LEU A 60 -11.20 4.65 -9.55
C LEU A 60 -10.08 5.64 -9.90
N PHE A 61 -10.30 6.50 -10.90
CA PHE A 61 -9.34 7.54 -11.25
C PHE A 61 -9.17 8.53 -10.09
N GLN A 62 -10.27 9.05 -9.55
CA GLN A 62 -10.25 9.97 -8.40
C GLN A 62 -9.51 9.36 -7.20
N LYS A 63 -9.81 8.10 -6.85
CA LYS A 63 -9.12 7.38 -5.76
C LYS A 63 -7.63 7.20 -6.06
N TYR A 64 -7.25 6.83 -7.29
CA TYR A 64 -5.85 6.73 -7.70
C TYR A 64 -5.11 8.06 -7.52
N ARG A 65 -5.72 9.17 -7.97
CA ARG A 65 -5.16 10.53 -7.86
C ARG A 65 -4.92 10.92 -6.41
N GLN A 66 -5.93 10.75 -5.55
CA GLN A 66 -5.82 11.04 -4.11
C GLN A 66 -4.72 10.21 -3.44
N ARG A 67 -4.64 8.89 -3.74
CA ARG A 67 -3.64 8.01 -3.14
C ARG A 67 -2.20 8.41 -3.48
N ARG A 68 -1.96 9.02 -4.65
CA ARG A 68 -0.61 9.50 -5.04
C ARG A 68 -0.14 10.70 -4.24
N LEU A 69 -1.08 11.47 -3.68
CA LEU A 69 -0.76 12.63 -2.85
C LEU A 69 -0.36 12.22 -1.44
N LEU A 70 -0.77 11.04 -0.98
CA LEU A 70 -0.42 10.55 0.35
C LEU A 70 1.10 10.39 0.50
N SER A 71 1.65 10.96 1.58
CA SER A 71 3.03 10.73 1.97
C SER A 71 3.26 9.27 2.33
N ARG A 72 4.50 8.80 2.16
CA ARG A 72 4.88 7.43 2.55
C ARG A 72 4.80 7.31 4.08
N ALA A 73 4.29 6.17 4.55
CA ALA A 73 4.36 5.84 5.96
C ALA A 73 5.76 5.28 6.30
N GLU A 74 6.31 5.73 7.42
CA GLU A 74 7.68 5.44 7.84
C GLU A 74 7.69 4.99 9.31
N LEU A 75 8.79 4.34 9.73
CA LEU A 75 9.01 4.00 11.13
C LEU A 75 9.88 5.09 11.75
N SER A 76 9.51 5.52 12.96
CA SER A 76 10.23 6.54 13.70
C SER A 76 10.25 6.18 15.19
N VAL A 77 11.24 6.69 15.91
CA VAL A 77 11.24 6.68 17.39
C VAL A 77 10.51 7.88 17.98
N GLU A 78 10.16 8.86 17.14
CA GLU A 78 9.42 10.05 17.53
C GLU A 78 7.89 9.85 17.37
N PRO A 79 7.07 10.29 18.35
CA PRO A 79 5.62 10.16 18.33
C PRO A 79 4.97 11.17 17.37
N LEU A 80 5.11 10.93 16.07
CA LEU A 80 4.54 11.81 15.03
C LEU A 80 3.20 11.29 14.50
N ARG A 81 2.46 12.21 13.88
CA ARG A 81 1.14 11.97 13.29
C ARG A 81 1.17 10.86 12.23
N HIS A 82 0.09 10.10 12.15
CA HIS A 82 -0.20 9.23 11.01
C HIS A 82 -1.43 9.77 10.26
N CYS A 83 -1.20 10.61 9.24
CA CYS A 83 -2.27 11.38 8.60
C CYS A 83 -3.41 10.53 8.02
N SER A 84 -3.14 9.43 7.32
CA SER A 84 -4.20 8.62 6.72
C SER A 84 -5.04 7.83 7.73
N VAL A 85 -4.51 7.58 8.93
CA VAL A 85 -5.26 6.91 10.01
C VAL A 85 -6.00 7.96 10.86
N GLY A 86 -5.55 9.21 10.85
CA GLY A 86 -6.22 10.32 11.55
C GLY A 86 -5.84 10.46 13.02
N VAL A 87 -4.71 9.88 13.46
CA VAL A 87 -4.27 9.86 14.86
C VAL A 87 -2.99 10.68 15.09
N SER A 88 -2.84 11.24 16.30
CA SER A 88 -1.70 12.08 16.70
C SER A 88 -0.37 11.32 16.78
N CYS A 89 -0.43 10.06 17.20
CA CYS A 89 0.67 9.10 17.14
C CYS A 89 0.09 7.69 16.97
N TYR A 90 0.88 6.78 16.39
CA TYR A 90 0.44 5.42 16.10
C TYR A 90 1.60 4.44 16.24
N THR A 91 1.38 3.31 16.92
CA THR A 91 2.31 2.19 16.97
C THR A 91 1.60 0.93 16.50
N THR A 92 2.27 -0.22 16.48
CA THR A 92 1.63 -1.51 16.16
C THR A 92 1.90 -2.50 17.26
N ILE A 93 0.85 -3.09 17.83
CA ILE A 93 0.93 -4.07 18.92
C ILE A 93 -0.03 -5.27 18.74
N THR A 94 -0.98 -5.17 17.81
CA THR A 94 -2.12 -6.09 17.68
C THR A 94 -1.85 -7.37 16.89
N SER A 95 -0.63 -7.62 16.43
CA SER A 95 -0.29 -8.79 15.60
C SER A 95 1.13 -9.35 15.85
N PRO A 96 1.53 -9.63 17.10
CA PRO A 96 2.88 -10.06 17.48
C PRO A 96 3.30 -11.42 16.88
N ILE A 97 2.35 -12.29 16.54
CA ILE A 97 2.60 -13.61 15.93
C ILE A 97 3.21 -13.48 14.52
N ARG A 98 2.87 -12.40 13.79
CA ARG A 98 3.22 -12.22 12.38
C ARG A 98 3.97 -10.93 12.07
N ARG A 99 4.12 -10.03 13.05
CA ARG A 99 4.89 -8.78 12.92
C ARG A 99 5.86 -8.66 14.08
N TYR A 100 7.15 -8.66 13.75
CA TYR A 100 8.21 -8.55 14.77
C TYR A 100 8.13 -7.23 15.55
N LEU A 101 7.77 -6.13 14.90
CA LEU A 101 7.60 -4.83 15.54
C LEU A 101 6.55 -4.87 16.66
N ASP A 102 5.42 -5.56 16.44
CA ASP A 102 4.39 -5.73 17.47
C ASP A 102 4.92 -6.52 18.67
N LEU A 103 5.73 -7.56 18.44
CA LEU A 103 6.37 -8.30 19.52
C LEU A 103 7.34 -7.42 20.33
N VAL A 104 8.12 -6.57 19.66
CA VAL A 104 9.02 -5.61 20.31
C VAL A 104 8.21 -4.62 21.17
N MET A 105 7.11 -4.07 20.64
CA MET A 105 6.23 -3.16 21.38
C MET A 105 5.50 -3.84 22.54
N GLN A 106 5.09 -5.11 22.41
CA GLN A 106 4.52 -5.88 23.52
C GLN A 106 5.52 -6.12 24.65
N ARG A 107 6.77 -6.45 24.33
CA ARG A 107 7.85 -6.58 25.33
C ARG A 107 8.12 -5.27 26.07
N GLN A 108 8.14 -4.16 25.32
CA GLN A 108 8.28 -2.82 25.88
C GLN A 108 7.15 -2.50 26.86
N LEU A 109 5.89 -2.68 26.41
CA LEU A 109 4.71 -2.41 27.24
C LEU A 109 4.68 -3.29 28.49
N LYS A 110 4.84 -4.60 28.33
CA LYS A 110 4.81 -5.55 29.45
C LYS A 110 5.85 -5.22 30.52
N THR A 111 7.10 -5.02 30.11
CA THR A 111 8.19 -4.75 31.05
C THR A 111 7.98 -3.46 31.80
N TYR A 112 7.52 -2.41 31.10
CA TYR A 112 7.24 -1.13 31.74
C TYR A 112 6.09 -1.23 32.74
N LEU A 113 5.03 -1.99 32.44
CA LEU A 113 3.94 -2.22 33.40
C LEU A 113 4.37 -3.02 34.64
N GLU A 114 5.35 -3.90 34.51
CA GLU A 114 5.85 -4.75 35.61
C GLU A 114 6.91 -4.03 36.47
N LYS A 115 7.79 -3.24 35.85
CA LYS A 115 9.00 -2.70 36.48
C LYS A 115 9.09 -1.18 36.50
N SER A 116 8.20 -0.48 35.80
CA SER A 116 8.29 0.97 35.55
C SER A 116 9.59 1.40 34.85
N GLU A 117 10.24 0.48 34.13
CA GLU A 117 11.48 0.70 33.40
C GLU A 117 11.34 0.23 31.95
N PRO A 118 11.92 0.93 30.96
CA PRO A 118 11.87 0.53 29.56
C PRO A 118 12.70 -0.73 29.32
N PHE A 119 12.18 -1.67 28.51
CA PHE A 119 12.95 -2.85 28.11
C PHE A 119 14.01 -2.51 27.06
N TYR A 120 13.64 -1.67 26.10
CA TYR A 120 14.50 -1.16 25.05
C TYR A 120 14.75 0.33 25.23
N THR A 121 16.00 0.75 25.00
CA THR A 121 16.35 2.17 24.85
C THR A 121 15.93 2.68 23.46
N GLN A 122 15.86 4.00 23.30
CA GLN A 122 15.57 4.61 22.00
C GLN A 122 16.59 4.20 20.91
N GLU A 123 17.87 4.11 21.26
CA GLU A 123 18.94 3.65 20.36
C GLU A 123 18.72 2.20 19.92
N GLN A 124 18.38 1.30 20.85
CA GLN A 124 18.08 -0.10 20.52
C GLN A 124 16.85 -0.22 19.62
N LEU A 125 15.84 0.62 19.81
CA LEU A 125 14.67 0.66 18.94
C LEU A 125 15.00 1.19 17.55
N GLN A 126 15.88 2.19 17.44
CA GLN A 126 16.38 2.68 16.15
C GLN A 126 17.15 1.58 15.40
N ASP A 127 17.96 0.79 16.10
CA ASP A 127 18.64 -0.38 15.52
C ASP A 127 17.65 -1.44 15.02
N VAL A 128 16.55 -1.67 15.77
CA VAL A 128 15.48 -2.56 15.32
C VAL A 128 14.83 -2.05 14.02
N ILE A 129 14.56 -0.74 13.91
CA ILE A 129 14.04 -0.12 12.68
C ILE A 129 15.01 -0.36 11.53
N ASN A 130 16.30 -0.08 11.72
CA ASN A 130 17.31 -0.22 10.67
C ASN A 130 17.41 -1.67 10.17
N ARG A 131 17.32 -2.66 11.07
CA ARG A 131 17.41 -4.09 10.71
C ARG A 131 16.16 -4.62 10.02
N ILE A 132 14.97 -4.08 10.30
CA ILE A 132 13.71 -4.61 9.76
C ILE A 132 13.36 -4.04 8.38
N GLN A 133 13.89 -2.87 8.02
CA GLN A 133 13.54 -2.16 6.79
C GLN A 133 13.79 -2.98 5.53
N GLU A 134 14.97 -3.57 5.39
CA GLU A 134 15.33 -4.35 4.20
C GLU A 134 14.49 -5.65 4.07
N PRO A 135 14.40 -6.53 5.10
CA PRO A 135 13.54 -7.70 5.03
C PRO A 135 12.08 -7.37 4.72
N GLN A 136 11.56 -6.28 5.30
CA GLN A 136 10.18 -5.84 5.06
C GLN A 136 9.98 -5.36 3.61
N SER A 137 10.94 -4.64 3.06
CA SER A 137 10.94 -4.22 1.65
C SER A 137 10.99 -5.42 0.70
N ASN A 138 11.88 -6.38 0.98
CA ASN A 138 12.04 -7.60 0.18
C ASN A 138 10.76 -8.46 0.21
N ALA A 139 10.15 -8.64 1.37
CA ALA A 139 8.88 -9.36 1.49
C ALA A 139 7.75 -8.68 0.71
N MET A 140 7.68 -7.33 0.74
CA MET A 140 6.71 -6.57 -0.04
C MET A 140 6.94 -6.71 -1.55
N PHE A 141 8.20 -6.67 -2.00
CA PHE A 141 8.57 -6.90 -3.39
C PHE A 141 8.13 -8.29 -3.86
N ILE A 142 8.49 -9.34 -3.12
CA ILE A 142 8.12 -10.72 -3.46
C ILE A 142 6.60 -10.88 -3.53
N ARG A 143 5.85 -10.33 -2.56
CA ARG A 143 4.38 -10.39 -2.56
C ARG A 143 3.78 -9.74 -3.81
N ARG A 144 4.29 -8.58 -4.22
CA ARG A 144 3.83 -7.87 -5.42
C ARG A 144 4.11 -8.69 -6.68
N THR A 145 5.33 -9.19 -6.83
CA THR A 145 5.73 -10.00 -7.99
C THR A 145 4.95 -11.31 -8.05
N TRP A 146 4.76 -11.98 -6.92
CA TRP A 146 3.96 -13.20 -6.80
C TRP A 146 2.50 -12.96 -7.23
N THR A 147 1.87 -11.90 -6.71
CA THR A 147 0.48 -11.55 -7.07
C THR A 147 0.36 -11.27 -8.55
N ARG A 148 1.29 -10.46 -9.10
CA ARG A 148 1.33 -10.15 -10.52
C ARG A 148 1.52 -11.40 -11.39
N TYR A 149 2.44 -12.29 -11.04
CA TYR A 149 2.65 -13.55 -11.74
C TYR A 149 1.36 -14.36 -11.89
N TRP A 150 0.59 -14.50 -10.81
CA TRP A 150 -0.66 -15.27 -10.85
C TRP A 150 -1.76 -14.58 -11.65
N ILE A 151 -1.82 -13.24 -11.64
CA ILE A 151 -2.72 -12.49 -12.52
C ILE A 151 -2.32 -12.72 -13.99
N LEU A 152 -1.03 -12.66 -14.34
CA LEU A 152 -0.58 -12.93 -15.70
C LEU A 152 -0.87 -14.37 -16.13
N LYS A 153 -0.70 -15.34 -15.21
CA LYS A 153 -1.07 -16.74 -15.47
C LYS A 153 -2.57 -16.92 -15.70
N TYR A 154 -3.39 -16.16 -14.99
CA TYR A 154 -4.83 -16.15 -15.22
C TYR A 154 -5.18 -15.57 -16.60
N LEU A 155 -4.59 -14.44 -16.99
CA LEU A 155 -4.78 -13.85 -18.32
C LEU A 155 -4.39 -14.81 -19.45
N GLU A 156 -3.29 -15.55 -19.28
CA GLU A 156 -2.83 -16.59 -20.20
C GLU A 156 -3.78 -17.79 -20.24
N GLN A 157 -4.31 -18.24 -19.10
CA GLN A 157 -5.23 -19.37 -19.01
C GLN A 157 -6.58 -19.10 -19.69
N GLU A 158 -7.13 -17.91 -19.48
CA GLU A 158 -8.45 -17.51 -19.99
C GLU A 158 -8.40 -16.94 -21.42
N ASP A 159 -7.21 -16.89 -22.03
CA ASP A 159 -6.97 -16.32 -23.37
C ASP A 159 -7.60 -14.92 -23.55
N ILE A 160 -7.40 -14.05 -22.54
CA ILE A 160 -7.96 -12.70 -22.54
C ILE A 160 -7.17 -11.85 -23.53
N THR A 161 -7.80 -11.50 -24.66
CA THR A 161 -7.15 -10.76 -25.75
C THR A 161 -7.53 -9.29 -25.81
N VAL A 162 -8.70 -8.91 -25.31
CA VAL A 162 -9.21 -7.53 -25.32
C VAL A 162 -9.82 -7.20 -23.97
N THR A 163 -9.51 -6.01 -23.45
CA THR A 163 -10.04 -5.53 -22.16
C THR A 163 -10.15 -4.01 -22.14
N GLU A 164 -10.97 -3.50 -21.24
CA GLU A 164 -11.01 -2.07 -20.96
C GLU A 164 -9.87 -1.68 -20.01
N ALA A 165 -9.35 -0.47 -20.20
CA ALA A 165 -8.29 0.11 -19.40
C ALA A 165 -8.57 1.58 -19.10
N LEU A 166 -8.40 1.96 -17.84
CA LEU A 166 -8.49 3.33 -17.38
C LEU A 166 -7.13 4.03 -17.51
N VAL A 167 -7.10 5.18 -18.15
CA VAL A 167 -5.88 5.98 -18.33
C VAL A 167 -5.58 6.71 -17.03
N LEU A 168 -4.52 6.31 -16.34
CA LEU A 168 -4.12 6.86 -15.05
C LEU A 168 -3.24 8.11 -15.18
N ASP A 169 -2.33 8.11 -16.15
CA ASP A 169 -1.38 9.19 -16.38
C ASP A 169 -0.86 9.19 -17.82
N LYS A 170 -0.47 10.37 -18.32
CA LYS A 170 0.09 10.57 -19.65
C LYS A 170 1.55 11.02 -19.53
N GLY A 171 2.46 10.08 -19.71
CA GLY A 171 3.88 10.36 -19.82
C GLY A 171 4.30 10.70 -21.26
N THR A 172 5.55 11.11 -21.43
CA THR A 172 6.12 11.42 -22.77
C THR A 172 6.21 10.18 -23.66
N ARG A 173 6.60 9.03 -23.08
CA ARG A 173 6.84 7.77 -23.80
C ARG A 173 5.75 6.72 -23.62
N PHE A 174 4.99 6.81 -22.53
CA PHE A 174 4.00 5.80 -22.16
C PHE A 174 2.74 6.44 -21.56
N TYR A 175 1.59 5.88 -21.91
CA TYR A 175 0.38 5.99 -21.11
C TYR A 175 0.44 4.96 -19.99
N LYS A 176 0.20 5.41 -18.75
CA LYS A 176 0.03 4.51 -17.61
C LYS A 176 -1.44 4.14 -17.52
N LEU A 177 -1.73 2.86 -17.59
CA LEU A 177 -3.09 2.32 -17.60
C LEU A 177 -3.35 1.46 -16.38
N LEU A 178 -4.61 1.40 -15.93
CA LEU A 178 -5.13 0.44 -14.97
C LEU A 178 -6.10 -0.50 -15.69
N LEU A 179 -5.91 -1.81 -15.55
CA LEU A 179 -6.91 -2.80 -15.91
C LEU A 179 -7.85 -3.00 -14.70
N PRO A 180 -9.09 -2.46 -14.72
CA PRO A 180 -9.92 -2.40 -13.52
C PRO A 180 -10.27 -3.79 -12.97
N ASP A 181 -10.56 -4.75 -13.85
CA ASP A 181 -10.97 -6.11 -13.46
C ASP A 181 -9.87 -6.88 -12.73
N PHE A 182 -8.60 -6.52 -12.98
CA PHE A 182 -7.44 -7.19 -12.41
C PHE A 182 -6.69 -6.33 -11.38
N MET A 183 -7.10 -5.07 -11.21
CA MET A 183 -6.37 -4.04 -10.47
C MET A 183 -4.88 -4.00 -10.83
N LEU A 184 -4.58 -4.18 -12.12
CA LEU A 184 -3.23 -4.34 -12.64
C LEU A 184 -2.82 -3.10 -13.44
N GLU A 185 -1.70 -2.49 -13.06
CA GLU A 185 -1.10 -1.39 -13.82
C GLU A 185 -0.25 -1.92 -14.99
N VAL A 186 -0.34 -1.24 -16.13
CA VAL A 186 0.45 -1.54 -17.35
C VAL A 186 0.81 -0.27 -18.09
N ASN A 187 1.94 -0.29 -18.79
CA ASN A 187 2.36 0.81 -19.66
C ASN A 187 2.05 0.48 -21.12
N MET A 188 1.32 1.37 -21.79
CA MET A 188 1.11 1.36 -23.23
C MET A 188 1.99 2.43 -23.87
N LYS A 189 2.64 2.16 -25.01
CA LYS A 189 3.41 3.19 -25.73
C LYS A 189 2.50 4.37 -26.07
N SER A 190 2.98 5.60 -25.88
CA SER A 190 2.25 6.78 -26.30
C SER A 190 2.38 6.97 -27.82
N ASP A 191 1.28 7.38 -28.45
CA ASP A 191 1.26 7.90 -29.81
C ASP A 191 0.77 9.36 -29.74
N PRO A 192 1.57 10.34 -30.19
CA PRO A 192 1.18 11.76 -30.21
C PRO A 192 -0.08 12.04 -31.03
N LYS A 193 -0.44 11.16 -31.98
CA LYS A 193 -1.63 11.30 -32.81
C LYS A 193 -2.92 10.93 -32.07
N LEU A 194 -2.80 10.23 -30.94
CA LEU A 194 -3.94 9.82 -30.12
C LEU A 194 -4.27 10.92 -29.10
N ASP A 195 -5.48 11.46 -29.19
CA ASP A 195 -6.01 12.37 -28.17
C ASP A 195 -6.62 11.57 -27.02
N ILE A 196 -5.74 11.00 -26.19
CA ILE A 196 -6.11 10.28 -24.96
C ILE A 196 -5.68 11.12 -23.76
N GLN A 197 -6.61 11.31 -22.82
CA GLN A 197 -6.42 12.09 -21.60
C GLN A 197 -6.50 11.21 -20.35
N PRO A 198 -5.81 11.59 -19.26
CA PRO A 198 -5.96 10.92 -17.97
C PRO A 198 -7.42 10.98 -17.50
N GLY A 199 -7.97 9.82 -17.13
CA GLY A 199 -9.38 9.67 -16.73
C GLY A 199 -10.25 9.00 -17.78
N ASP A 200 -9.77 8.88 -19.03
CA ASP A 200 -10.47 8.19 -20.10
C ASP A 200 -10.47 6.67 -19.89
N THR A 201 -11.52 6.00 -20.36
CA THR A 201 -11.56 4.54 -20.48
C THR A 201 -11.40 4.16 -21.94
N ILE A 202 -10.39 3.36 -22.24
CA ILE A 202 -10.04 2.93 -23.59
C ILE A 202 -10.09 1.40 -23.69
N LYS A 203 -10.38 0.89 -24.89
CA LYS A 203 -10.24 -0.53 -25.19
C LYS A 203 -8.83 -0.82 -25.67
N ILE A 204 -8.22 -1.83 -25.09
CA ILE A 204 -6.87 -2.26 -25.43
C ILE A 204 -6.85 -3.74 -25.78
N ARG A 205 -5.87 -4.10 -26.61
CA ARG A 205 -5.54 -5.48 -26.96
C ARG A 205 -4.31 -5.92 -26.18
N ILE A 206 -4.36 -7.13 -25.62
CA ILE A 206 -3.22 -7.80 -25.00
C ILE A 206 -2.49 -8.56 -26.11
N GLU A 207 -1.29 -8.10 -26.46
CA GLU A 207 -0.50 -8.70 -27.55
C GLU A 207 0.38 -9.86 -27.07
N ARG A 208 0.89 -9.75 -25.84
CA ARG A 208 1.78 -10.75 -25.26
C ARG A 208 1.64 -10.77 -23.75
N VAL A 209 1.40 -11.95 -23.22
CA VAL A 209 1.51 -12.27 -21.80
C VAL A 209 2.59 -13.33 -21.65
N ASN A 210 3.59 -13.09 -20.80
CA ASN A 210 4.52 -14.13 -20.35
C ASN A 210 4.70 -13.97 -18.83
N PRO A 211 4.06 -14.83 -18.02
CA PRO A 211 4.15 -14.71 -16.58
C PRO A 211 5.57 -14.95 -16.04
N ARG A 212 6.33 -15.88 -16.64
CA ARG A 212 7.68 -16.22 -16.17
C ARG A 212 8.68 -15.08 -16.38
N GLU A 213 8.51 -14.31 -17.44
CA GLU A 213 9.35 -13.16 -17.78
C GLU A 213 8.79 -11.82 -17.24
N ASP A 214 7.64 -11.85 -16.54
CA ASP A 214 6.89 -10.67 -16.10
C ASP A 214 6.52 -9.70 -17.25
N ILE A 215 6.16 -10.24 -18.41
CA ILE A 215 5.80 -9.46 -19.60
C ILE A 215 4.29 -9.38 -19.75
N LEU A 216 3.78 -8.15 -19.86
CA LEU A 216 2.44 -7.83 -20.33
C LEU A 216 2.55 -6.68 -21.34
N ARG A 217 2.31 -6.97 -22.62
CA ARG A 217 2.33 -5.96 -23.70
C ARG A 217 0.91 -5.70 -24.17
N VAL A 218 0.58 -4.42 -24.29
CA VAL A 218 -0.73 -3.95 -24.68
C VAL A 218 -0.63 -2.86 -25.74
N THR A 219 -1.64 -2.82 -26.61
CA THR A 219 -1.81 -1.79 -27.64
C THR A 219 -3.26 -1.31 -27.68
N LEU A 220 -3.48 -0.13 -28.23
CA LEU A 220 -4.83 0.39 -28.44
C LEU A 220 -5.55 -0.48 -29.48
N CYS A 221 -6.85 -0.74 -29.27
CA CYS A 221 -7.69 -1.43 -30.25
C CYS A 221 -7.91 -0.60 -31.52
#